data_AF-A0A3S0BQK1-F1
#
_entry.id   AF-A0A3S0BQK1-F1
#
_cell.length_a   1.000
_cell.length_b   1.000
_cell.length_c   1.000
_cell.angle_alpha   90.00
_cell.angle_beta   90.00
_cell.angle_gamma   90.00
#
_symmetry.space_group_name_H-M   'P 1'
#
loop_
_entity.id
_entity.type
_entity.pdbx_description
1 polymer ?
#
loop_
_entity_poly.entity_id
_entity_poly.type
_entity_poly.pdbx_seq_one_letter_code
_entity_poly.pdbx_strand_id
1 'polypeptide(L)'
;PSISLTAAIGSVSPQLSGLFEGPSRTWSYGGGLLAPIFTAGAIAGQVQAAEALQQQALENYRKSIQTAFAEVETGLVNARKLHDQLGAQARQTEALRR
;
A
#
# COMPACT_ATOMS: atom_id res chain seq x y z
N PRO A 1 -16.92 -7.50 -16.51
CA PRO A 1 -18.31 -7.11 -16.25
C PRO A 1 -18.42 -6.65 -14.80
N SER A 2 -19.08 -5.53 -14.52
CA SER A 2 -19.46 -5.12 -13.17
C SER A 2 -20.94 -5.41 -12.94
N ILE A 3 -21.25 -5.95 -11.76
CA ILE A 3 -22.62 -6.20 -11.32
C ILE A 3 -22.89 -5.21 -10.18
N SER A 4 -23.99 -4.47 -10.27
CA SER A 4 -24.47 -3.59 -9.20
C SER A 4 -25.84 -4.05 -8.73
N LEU A 5 -26.09 -3.93 -7.42
CA LEU A 5 -27.38 -4.19 -6.80
C LEU A 5 -27.72 -2.99 -5.91
N THR A 6 -28.91 -2.44 -6.11
CA THR A 6 -29.42 -1.30 -5.34
C THR A 6 -30.76 -1.68 -4.75
N ALA A 7 -30.97 -1.36 -3.48
CA ALA A 7 -32.25 -1.50 -2.81
C ALA A 7 -32.51 -0.27 -1.95
N ALA A 8 -33.77 0.14 -1.87
CA ALA A 8 -34.21 1.23 -1.03
C ALA A 8 -35.48 0.81 -0.28
N ILE A 9 -35.61 1.30 0.94
CA ILE A 9 -36.81 1.16 1.77
C ILE A 9 -37.08 2.51 2.43
N GLY A 10 -38.35 2.89 2.51
CA GLY A 10 -38.73 4.17 3.08
C GLY A 10 -40.23 4.40 3.03
N SER A 11 -40.63 5.66 3.08
CA SER A 11 -42.02 6.06 2.89
C SER A 11 -42.12 7.14 1.81
N VAL A 12 -43.15 7.05 0.98
CA VAL A 12 -43.53 8.04 -0.03
C VAL A 12 -45.00 8.36 0.16
N SER A 13 -45.32 9.64 0.29
CA SER A 13 -46.70 10.13 0.43
C SER A 13 -46.87 11.46 -0.31
N PRO A 14 -48.01 11.70 -1.00
CA PRO A 14 -48.32 12.99 -1.62
C PRO A 14 -48.52 14.14 -0.61
N GLN A 15 -48.94 13.83 0.63
CA GLN A 15 -49.07 14.79 1.73
C GLN A 15 -48.20 14.37 2.93
N LEU A 16 -47.60 15.36 3.62
CA LEU A 16 -46.69 15.10 4.74
C LEU A 16 -47.38 14.39 5.92
N SER A 17 -48.67 14.67 6.17
CA SER A 17 -49.44 14.04 7.24
C SER A 17 -49.54 12.51 7.11
N GLY A 18 -49.54 12.00 5.87
CA GLY A 18 -49.60 10.56 5.59
C GLY A 18 -48.25 9.86 5.52
N LEU A 19 -47.12 10.57 5.68
CA LEU A 19 -45.77 10.04 5.42
C LEU A 19 -45.36 8.89 6.35
N PHE A 20 -45.97 8.78 7.53
CA PHE A 20 -45.68 7.73 8.50
C PHE A 20 -46.83 6.73 8.66
N GLU A 21 -47.88 6.84 7.85
CA GLU A 21 -48.99 5.91 7.83
C GLU A 21 -48.62 4.62 7.07
N GLY A 22 -49.26 3.49 7.44
CA GLY A 22 -48.97 2.17 6.85
C GLY A 22 -48.92 2.13 5.30
N PRO A 23 -49.88 2.75 4.58
CA PRO A 23 -49.90 2.77 3.11
C PRO A 23 -48.76 3.56 2.45
N SER A 24 -48.07 4.44 3.19
CA SER A 24 -46.96 5.22 2.64
C SER A 24 -45.65 4.45 2.55
N ARG A 25 -45.53 3.30 3.21
CA ARG A 25 -44.32 2.46 3.20
C ARG A 25 -44.06 1.92 1.81
N THR A 26 -42.85 2.12 1.32
CA THR A 26 -42.41 1.67 0.00
C THR A 26 -41.02 1.05 0.06
N TRP A 27 -40.76 0.16 -0.88
CA TRP A 27 -39.48 -0.48 -1.08
C TRP A 27 -39.25 -0.63 -2.58
N SER A 28 -37.98 -0.60 -2.98
CA SER A 28 -37.56 -0.82 -4.36
C SER A 28 -36.24 -1.57 -4.38
N TYR A 29 -36.01 -2.30 -5.46
CA TYR A 29 -34.77 -3.02 -5.71
C TYR A 29 -34.51 -3.04 -7.21
N GLY A 30 -33.23 -3.08 -7.59
CA GLY A 30 -32.81 -3.09 -8.98
C GLY A 30 -31.37 -3.56 -9.11
N GLY A 31 -31.09 -4.34 -10.15
CA GLY A 31 -29.75 -4.79 -10.50
C GLY A 31 -29.29 -4.24 -11.84
N GLY A 32 -28.00 -4.01 -11.98
CA GLY A 32 -27.36 -3.60 -13.24
C GLY A 32 -26.19 -4.52 -13.59
N LEU A 33 -26.03 -4.81 -14.88
CA LEU A 33 -24.86 -5.50 -15.43
C LEU A 33 -24.24 -4.62 -16.51
N LEU A 34 -22.96 -4.28 -16.36
CA LEU A 34 -22.22 -3.49 -17.33
C LEU A 34 -20.94 -4.20 -17.75
N ALA A 35 -20.78 -4.42 -19.05
CA ALA A 35 -19.58 -5.01 -19.63
C ALA A 35 -19.16 -4.18 -20.85
N PRO A 36 -17.98 -3.53 -20.82
CA PRO A 36 -17.51 -2.81 -21.99
C PRO A 36 -17.06 -3.82 -23.07
N ILE A 37 -17.61 -3.70 -24.29
CA ILE A 37 -17.26 -4.57 -25.42
C ILE A 37 -16.03 -4.04 -26.17
N PHE A 38 -15.83 -2.73 -26.18
CA PHE A 38 -14.68 -2.08 -26.80
C PHE A 38 -14.18 -0.94 -25.92
N THR A 39 -12.88 -0.94 -25.61
CA THR A 39 -12.25 0.07 -24.72
C THR A 39 -11.03 0.74 -25.34
N ALA A 40 -10.74 0.51 -26.62
CA ALA A 40 -9.56 1.04 -27.32
C ALA A 40 -8.24 0.85 -26.53
N GLY A 41 -8.12 -0.24 -25.77
CA GLY A 41 -6.93 -0.55 -24.96
C GLY A 41 -6.92 0.05 -23.56
N ALA A 42 -7.92 0.82 -23.13
CA ALA A 42 -7.94 1.44 -21.79
C ALA A 42 -7.80 0.42 -20.65
N ILE A 43 -8.52 -0.71 -20.73
CA ILE A 43 -8.40 -1.77 -19.71
C ILE A 43 -7.03 -2.43 -19.75
N ALA A 44 -6.50 -2.72 -20.94
CA ALA A 44 -5.18 -3.32 -21.09
C ALA A 44 -4.07 -2.40 -20.56
N GLY A 45 -4.18 -1.09 -20.82
CA GLY A 45 -3.26 -0.09 -20.28
C GLY A 45 -3.34 0.04 -18.76
N GLN A 46 -4.54 -0.05 -18.17
CA GLN A 46 -4.69 -0.08 -16.72
C GLN A 46 -4.04 -1.32 -16.09
N VAL A 47 -4.20 -2.50 -16.72
CA VAL A 47 -3.52 -3.73 -16.29
C VAL A 47 -2.01 -3.57 -16.36
N GLN A 48 -1.49 -3.09 -17.49
CA GLN A 48 -0.05 -2.87 -17.68
C GLN A 48 0.54 -1.88 -16.66
N ALA A 49 -0.19 -0.80 -16.35
CA ALA A 49 0.24 0.17 -15.34
C ALA A 49 0.28 -0.47 -13.94
N ALA A 50 -0.72 -1.29 -13.59
CA ALA A 50 -0.75 -2.01 -12.32
C ALA A 50 0.39 -3.03 -12.20
N GLU A 51 0.70 -3.76 -13.29
CA GLU A 51 1.83 -4.68 -13.36
C GLU A 51 3.17 -3.97 -13.21
N ALA A 52 3.35 -2.82 -13.86
CA ALA A 52 4.56 -2.00 -13.72
C ALA A 52 4.76 -1.52 -12.27
N LEU A 53 3.69 -1.07 -11.60
CA LEU A 53 3.74 -0.70 -10.18
C LEU A 53 4.07 -1.89 -9.28
N GLN A 54 3.56 -3.08 -9.59
CA GLN A 54 3.91 -4.30 -8.87
C GLN A 54 5.40 -4.63 -9.01
N GLN A 55 5.95 -4.56 -10.22
CA GLN A 55 7.38 -4.79 -10.46
C GLN A 55 8.24 -3.76 -9.74
N GLN A 56 7.88 -2.48 -9.79
CA GLN A 56 8.56 -1.43 -9.04
C GLN A 56 8.57 -1.72 -7.53
N ALA A 57 7.44 -2.14 -6.96
CA ALA A 57 7.35 -2.50 -5.55
C ALA A 57 8.26 -3.68 -5.19
N LEU A 58 8.35 -4.68 -6.07
CA LEU A 58 9.24 -5.83 -5.90
C LEU A 58 10.72 -5.42 -5.91
N GLU A 59 11.14 -4.58 -6.86
CA GLU A 59 12.54 -4.11 -6.91
C GLU A 59 12.88 -3.20 -5.73
N ASN A 60 11.94 -2.35 -5.29
CA ASN A 60 12.13 -1.55 -4.08
C ASN A 60 12.30 -2.43 -2.84
N TYR A 61 11.51 -3.50 -2.72
CA TYR A 61 11.65 -4.47 -1.63
C TYR A 61 13.04 -5.13 -1.65
N ARG A 62 13.50 -5.59 -2.83
CA ARG A 62 14.83 -6.17 -3.00
C ARG A 62 15.94 -5.18 -2.65
N LYS A 63 15.82 -3.93 -3.10
CA LYS A 63 16.76 -2.86 -2.78
C LYS A 63 16.84 -2.62 -1.28
N SER A 64 15.70 -2.53 -0.59
CA SER A 64 15.67 -2.36 0.87
C SER A 64 16.40 -3.48 1.60
N ILE A 65 16.25 -4.73 1.15
CA ILE A 65 17.01 -5.85 1.69
C ILE A 65 18.51 -5.65 1.45
N GLN A 66 18.92 -5.39 0.22
CA GLN A 66 20.33 -5.19 -0.13
C GLN A 66 20.97 -4.05 0.69
N THR A 67 20.27 -2.93 0.84
CA THR A 67 20.71 -1.80 1.66
C THR A 67 20.87 -2.21 3.13
N ALA A 68 19.90 -2.92 3.71
CA ALA A 68 20.00 -3.38 5.08
C ALA A 68 21.20 -4.31 5.31
N PHE A 69 21.50 -5.21 4.37
CA PHE A 69 22.70 -6.06 4.45
C PHE A 69 24.00 -5.25 4.37
N ALA A 70 24.08 -4.29 3.44
CA ALA A 70 25.25 -3.43 3.30
C ALA A 70 25.49 -2.55 4.54
N GLU A 71 24.43 -2.05 5.17
CA GLU A 71 24.50 -1.29 6.41
C GLU A 71 25.02 -2.14 7.57
N VAL A 72 24.56 -3.38 7.70
CA VAL A 72 25.05 -4.32 8.73
C VAL A 72 26.52 -4.64 8.51
N GLU A 73 26.93 -4.95 7.28
CA GLU A 73 28.34 -5.20 6.95
C GLU A 73 29.22 -4.01 7.30
N THR A 74 28.81 -2.81 6.88
CA THR A 74 29.51 -1.56 7.18
C THR A 74 29.62 -1.33 8.70
N GLY A 75 28.53 -1.56 9.43
CA GLY A 75 28.50 -1.44 10.89
C GLY A 75 29.48 -2.39 11.58
N LEU A 76 29.53 -3.65 11.15
CA LEU A 76 30.46 -4.66 11.69
C LEU A 76 31.92 -4.32 11.40
N VAL A 77 32.24 -3.89 10.18
CA VAL A 77 33.60 -3.48 9.80
C VAL A 77 34.05 -2.27 10.61
N ASN A 78 33.16 -1.28 10.79
CA ASN A 78 33.45 -0.09 11.58
C ASN A 78 33.72 -0.43 13.04
N ALA A 79 32.90 -1.30 13.64
CA ALA A 79 33.11 -1.76 15.02
C ALA A 79 34.48 -2.45 15.20
N ARG A 80 34.86 -3.31 14.24
CA ARG A 80 36.17 -3.98 14.27
C ARG A 80 37.32 -2.99 14.12
N LYS A 81 37.26 -2.08 13.14
CA LYS A 81 38.30 -1.06 12.93
C LYS A 81 38.46 -0.16 14.15
N LEU A 82 37.36 0.21 14.80
CA LEU A 82 37.39 1.01 16.03
C LEU A 82 38.14 0.29 17.14
N HIS A 83 37.90 -1.02 17.31
CA HIS A 83 38.63 -1.83 18.29
C HIS A 83 40.14 -1.86 17.99
N ASP A 84 40.52 -2.06 16.73
CA ASP A 84 41.93 -2.07 16.30
C ASP A 84 42.61 -0.71 16.55
N GLN A 85 41.90 0.40 16.28
CA GLN A 85 42.36 1.77 16.54
C GLN A 85 42.58 2.03 18.03
N LEU A 86 41.65 1.63 18.89
CA LEU A 86 41.79 1.76 20.35
C LEU A 86 43.01 0.99 20.85
N GLY A 87 43.24 -0.22 20.35
CA GLY A 87 44.42 -1.01 20.70
C GLY A 87 45.72 -0.36 20.23
N ALA A 88 45.75 0.24 19.03
CA ALA A 88 46.92 0.98 18.54
C ALA A 88 47.20 2.24 19.36
N GLN A 89 46.16 3.00 19.71
CA GLN A 89 46.27 4.20 20.52
C GLN A 89 46.78 3.90 21.93
N ALA A 90 46.30 2.81 22.55
CA ALA A 90 46.80 2.35 23.85
C ALA A 90 48.32 2.09 23.81
N ARG A 91 48.79 1.34 22.81
CA ARG A 91 50.23 1.07 22.61
C ARG A 91 51.04 2.35 22.42
N GLN A 92 50.53 3.31 21.67
CA GLN A 92 51.19 4.60 21.48
C GLN A 92 51.35 5.36 22.80
N THR A 93 50.30 5.42 23.62
CA THR A 93 50.37 6.13 24.92
C THR A 93 51.30 5.45 25.91
N GLU A 94 51.42 4.12 25.86
CA GLU A 94 52.34 3.36 26.71
C GLU A 94 53.80 3.59 26.28
N ALA A 95 54.07 3.60 24.97
CA ALA A 95 55.39 3.92 24.43
C ALA A 95 55.85 5.35 24.80
N LEU A 96 54.94 6.32 24.81
CA LEU A 96 55.24 7.71 25.19
C LEU A 96 55.45 7.90 26.71
N ARG A 97 55.03 6.95 27.55
CA ARG A 97 55.22 6.99 29.00
C ARG A 97 56.54 6.36 29.46
N ARG A 98 57.20 5.59 28.60
CA ARG A 98 58.54 5.04 28.86
C ARG A 98 59.61 6.04 28.44
#